data_AF-H9U9I2-F1
#
_entry.id   AF-H9U9I2-F1
#
_cell.length_a   1.000
_cell.length_b   1.000
_cell.length_c   1.000
_cell.angle_alpha   90.00
_cell.angle_beta   90.00
_cell.angle_gamma   90.00
#
_symmetry.space_group_name_H-M   'P 1'
#
loop_
_entity.id
_entity.type
_entity.pdbx_description
1 polymer ?
#
loop_
_entity_poly.entity_id
_entity_poly.type
_entity_poly.pdbx_seq_one_letter_code
_entity_poly.pdbx_strand_id
1 'polypeptide(L)'
;MNLIFPYLFLGHLFGDYVLQVSYIATNKSKDLKVLGLHTVLVFFSQVLFIVGKNFSIKSLTMIGLLSGIHFLIDLLKFLCKKKFCNTWYYYLFDQSLHVLSLLFISSQLTHLEPVLPRTLVVLLSVMIFNGYFVSILVHLITSNGKYQRDYIGYALRMIAPIVYLLNPLFLIIYALFCLIPVFKFKKRGSKFNMLSYIITTVSTMILMGVML
;
A
#
# COMPACT_ATOMS: atom_id res chain seq x y z
N MET A 1 -22.45 10.10 -0.45
CA MET A 1 -21.60 9.64 -1.57
C MET A 1 -20.60 8.65 -1.01
N ASN A 2 -20.59 7.40 -1.48
CA ASN A 2 -19.51 6.48 -1.10
C ASN A 2 -18.23 6.95 -1.78
N LEU A 3 -17.21 7.31 -0.99
CA LEU A 3 -15.89 7.56 -1.52
C LEU A 3 -15.37 6.24 -2.11
N ILE A 4 -15.13 6.23 -3.42
CA ILE A 4 -14.62 5.05 -4.14
C ILE A 4 -13.11 4.86 -3.93
N PHE A 5 -12.41 5.95 -3.59
CA PHE A 5 -10.97 5.96 -3.38
C PHE A 5 -10.46 4.84 -2.44
N PRO A 6 -11.02 4.60 -1.24
CA PRO A 6 -10.53 3.52 -0.38
C PRO A 6 -10.59 2.13 -1.02
N TYR A 7 -11.57 1.86 -1.89
CA TYR A 7 -11.69 0.59 -2.61
C TYR A 7 -10.61 0.44 -3.66
N LEU A 8 -10.37 1.51 -4.43
CA LEU A 8 -9.28 1.55 -5.41
C LEU A 8 -7.90 1.49 -4.74
N PHE A 9 -7.76 2.14 -3.59
CA PHE A 9 -6.55 2.12 -2.78
C PHE A 9 -6.28 0.71 -2.24
N LEU A 10 -7.28 0.03 -1.68
CA LEU A 10 -7.15 -1.37 -1.28
C LEU A 10 -6.78 -2.27 -2.46
N GLY A 11 -7.46 -2.12 -3.59
CA GLY A 11 -7.19 -2.89 -4.80
C GLY A 11 -5.76 -2.72 -5.30
N HIS A 12 -5.24 -1.49 -5.28
CA HIS A 12 -3.85 -1.20 -5.65
C HIS A 12 -2.88 -1.84 -4.64
N LEU A 13 -3.06 -1.58 -3.34
CA LEU A 13 -2.18 -2.14 -2.30
C LEU A 13 -2.14 -3.66 -2.31
N PHE A 14 -3.30 -4.30 -2.52
CA PHE A 14 -3.39 -5.75 -2.57
C PHE A 14 -2.69 -6.32 -3.82
N GLY A 15 -2.84 -5.67 -4.98
CA GLY A 15 -2.12 -6.03 -6.21
C GLY A 15 -0.60 -5.87 -6.08
N ASP A 16 -0.14 -4.75 -5.53
CA ASP A 16 1.28 -4.37 -5.46
C ASP A 16 2.07 -5.08 -4.37
N TYR A 17 1.42 -5.37 -3.24
CA TYR A 17 2.12 -5.91 -2.08
C TYR A 17 1.74 -7.35 -1.73
N VAL A 18 0.46 -7.72 -1.90
CA VAL A 18 -0.03 -9.04 -1.48
C VAL A 18 0.09 -10.05 -2.62
N LEU A 19 -0.41 -9.73 -3.81
CA LEU A 19 -0.33 -10.60 -4.99
C LEU A 19 1.06 -10.60 -5.65
N GLN A 20 1.88 -9.58 -5.37
CA GLN A 20 3.25 -9.51 -5.88
C GLN A 20 4.17 -10.51 -5.14
N VAL A 21 4.23 -11.74 -5.67
CA VAL A 21 5.16 -12.77 -5.19
C VAL A 21 6.62 -12.38 -5.42
N SER A 22 7.54 -13.03 -4.68
CA SER A 22 8.99 -12.74 -4.73
C SER A 22 9.58 -12.77 -6.15
N TYR A 23 9.06 -13.65 -7.02
CA TYR A 23 9.44 -13.73 -8.43
C TYR A 23 9.11 -12.43 -9.18
N ILE A 24 7.88 -11.93 -9.04
CA ILE A 24 7.43 -10.70 -9.71
C ILE A 24 8.21 -9.50 -9.19
N ALA A 25 8.34 -9.37 -7.87
CA ALA A 25 9.08 -8.27 -7.24
C ALA A 25 10.55 -8.19 -7.72
N THR A 26 11.18 -9.33 -8.00
CA THR A 26 12.59 -9.40 -8.43
C THR A 26 12.77 -9.14 -9.93
N ASN A 27 11.78 -9.50 -10.75
CA ASN A 27 11.93 -9.53 -12.21
C ASN A 27 11.11 -8.45 -12.94
N LYS A 28 10.13 -7.79 -12.30
CA LYS A 28 9.29 -6.78 -12.98
C LYS A 28 10.07 -5.58 -13.52
N SER A 29 11.24 -5.27 -12.96
CA SER A 29 12.13 -4.20 -13.45
C SER A 29 13.15 -4.66 -14.51
N LYS A 30 13.10 -5.94 -14.90
CA LYS A 30 14.06 -6.59 -15.82
C LYS A 30 13.40 -7.26 -17.01
N ASP A 31 12.19 -7.77 -16.85
CA ASP A 31 11.42 -8.43 -17.91
C ASP A 31 10.05 -7.75 -18.08
N LEU A 32 9.79 -7.25 -19.30
CA LEU A 32 8.55 -6.58 -19.67
C LEU A 32 7.33 -7.52 -19.57
N LYS A 33 7.50 -8.82 -19.81
CA LYS A 33 6.41 -9.80 -19.64
C LYS A 33 6.01 -9.93 -18.19
N VAL A 34 6.97 -9.90 -17.27
CA VAL A 34 6.72 -9.93 -15.83
C VAL A 34 6.05 -8.64 -15.36
N LEU A 35 6.43 -7.49 -15.92
CA LEU A 35 5.74 -6.23 -15.67
C LEU A 35 4.28 -6.25 -16.18
N GLY A 36 4.05 -6.81 -17.38
CA GLY A 36 2.71 -7.02 -17.92
C GLY A 36 1.87 -7.91 -17.01
N LEU A 37 2.42 -9.05 -16.56
CA LEU A 37 1.75 -9.93 -15.60
C LEU A 37 1.39 -9.22 -14.30
N HIS A 38 2.32 -8.42 -13.75
CA HIS A 38 2.06 -7.62 -12.55
C HIS A 38 0.88 -6.67 -12.75
N THR A 39 0.85 -5.96 -13.87
CA THR A 39 -0.24 -5.03 -14.20
C THR A 39 -1.58 -5.75 -14.31
N VAL A 40 -1.60 -6.95 -14.91
CA VAL A 40 -2.81 -7.79 -14.98
C VAL A 40 -3.31 -8.17 -13.59
N LEU A 41 -2.41 -8.52 -12.66
CA LEU A 41 -2.79 -8.80 -11.27
C LEU A 41 -3.38 -7.55 -10.58
N VAL A 42 -2.79 -6.37 -10.81
CA VAL A 42 -3.34 -5.11 -10.29
C VAL A 42 -4.72 -4.85 -10.88
N PHE A 43 -4.93 -5.04 -12.18
CA PHE A 43 -6.25 -4.90 -12.82
C PHE A 43 -7.29 -5.80 -12.15
N PHE A 44 -7.02 -7.10 -12.01
CA PHE A 44 -7.96 -8.03 -11.38
C PHE A 44 -8.20 -7.70 -9.91
N SER A 45 -7.17 -7.25 -9.18
CA SER A 45 -7.30 -6.78 -7.81
C SER A 45 -8.24 -5.57 -7.73
N GLN A 46 -8.08 -4.59 -8.62
CA GLN A 46 -8.97 -3.43 -8.69
C GLN A 46 -10.43 -3.84 -8.95
N VAL A 47 -10.66 -4.72 -9.92
CA VAL A 47 -12.01 -5.26 -10.23
C VAL A 47 -12.60 -5.95 -9.00
N LEU A 48 -11.82 -6.80 -8.32
CA LEU A 48 -12.29 -7.56 -7.15
C LEU A 48 -12.85 -6.66 -6.05
N PHE A 49 -12.17 -5.55 -5.74
CA PHE A 49 -12.56 -4.69 -4.61
C PHE A 49 -13.61 -3.63 -4.95
N ILE A 50 -13.88 -3.39 -6.24
CA ILE A 50 -14.85 -2.37 -6.66
C ILE A 50 -16.15 -2.94 -7.26
N VAL A 51 -16.19 -4.24 -7.56
CA VAL A 51 -17.41 -4.93 -7.99
C VAL A 51 -18.51 -4.77 -6.94
N GLY A 52 -19.73 -4.51 -7.43
CA GLY A 52 -20.92 -4.29 -6.61
C GLY A 52 -22.08 -3.77 -7.45
N LYS A 53 -23.04 -3.12 -6.79
CA LYS A 53 -24.22 -2.58 -7.47
C LYS A 53 -23.81 -1.38 -8.34
N ASN A 54 -24.46 -1.26 -9.50
CA ASN A 54 -24.16 -0.28 -10.56
C ASN A 54 -22.78 -0.45 -11.23
N PHE A 55 -22.07 -1.55 -10.98
CA PHE A 55 -20.87 -1.89 -11.73
C PHE A 55 -21.24 -2.09 -13.21
N SER A 56 -20.57 -1.36 -14.09
CA SER A 56 -20.93 -1.26 -15.50
C SER A 56 -19.69 -1.33 -16.41
N ILE A 57 -19.92 -1.37 -17.72
CA ILE A 57 -18.85 -1.30 -18.72
C ILE A 57 -18.00 -0.03 -18.53
N LYS A 58 -18.61 1.10 -18.15
CA LYS A 58 -17.88 2.34 -17.84
C LYS A 58 -16.92 2.14 -16.67
N SER A 59 -17.36 1.46 -15.61
CA SER A 59 -16.52 1.13 -14.46
C SER A 59 -15.32 0.29 -14.87
N LEU A 60 -15.56 -0.75 -15.69
CA LEU A 60 -14.50 -1.62 -16.22
C LEU A 60 -13.51 -0.85 -17.09
N THR A 61 -13.98 0.03 -17.97
CA THR A 61 -13.12 0.90 -18.79
C THR A 61 -12.24 1.80 -17.92
N MET A 62 -12.79 2.40 -16.87
CA MET A 62 -12.01 3.24 -15.95
C MET A 62 -10.94 2.45 -15.18
N ILE A 63 -11.23 1.22 -14.78
CA ILE A 63 -10.24 0.32 -14.16
C ILE A 63 -9.17 -0.11 -15.17
N GLY A 64 -9.55 -0.33 -16.43
CA GLY A 64 -8.63 -0.56 -17.53
C GLY A 64 -7.67 0.61 -17.74
N LEU A 65 -8.20 1.85 -17.75
CA LEU A 65 -7.40 3.08 -17.82
C LEU A 65 -6.47 3.21 -16.62
N LEU A 66 -6.97 2.97 -15.40
CA LEU A 66 -6.16 2.98 -14.18
C LEU A 66 -4.98 1.99 -14.26
N SER A 67 -5.24 0.79 -14.76
CA SER A 67 -4.22 -0.25 -14.92
C SER A 67 -3.22 0.11 -16.02
N GLY A 68 -3.67 0.76 -17.09
CA GLY A 68 -2.79 1.34 -18.10
C GLY A 68 -1.87 2.41 -17.52
N ILE A 69 -2.40 3.33 -16.70
CA ILE A 69 -1.60 4.35 -16.01
C ILE A 69 -0.60 3.69 -15.05
N HIS A 70 -1.02 2.68 -14.27
CA HIS A 70 -0.14 1.88 -13.40
C HIS A 70 1.04 1.28 -14.18
N PHE A 71 0.75 0.63 -15.31
CA PHE A 71 1.80 0.08 -16.19
C PHE A 71 2.76 1.16 -16.68
N LEU A 72 2.26 2.33 -17.10
CA LEU A 72 3.10 3.42 -17.56
C LEU A 72 4.02 3.93 -16.46
N ILE A 73 3.53 4.08 -15.22
CA ILE A 73 4.36 4.51 -14.08
C ILE A 73 5.46 3.47 -13.81
N ASP A 74 5.11 2.19 -13.71
CA ASP A 74 6.09 1.12 -13.50
C ASP A 74 7.05 0.95 -14.70
N LEU A 75 6.62 1.25 -15.93
CA LEU A 75 7.46 1.26 -17.12
C LEU A 75 8.53 2.36 -17.04
N LEU A 76 8.20 3.54 -16.52
CA LEU A 76 9.19 4.60 -16.29
C LEU A 76 10.30 4.12 -15.36
N LYS A 77 9.93 3.38 -14.30
CA LYS A 77 10.89 2.75 -13.38
C LYS A 77 11.68 1.63 -14.05
N PHE A 78 11.05 0.80 -14.87
CA PHE A 78 11.71 -0.23 -15.66
C PHE A 78 12.78 0.36 -16.58
N LEU A 79 12.46 1.46 -17.27
CA LEU A 79 13.37 2.16 -18.19
C LEU A 79 14.45 2.95 -17.44
N CYS A 80 14.21 3.33 -16.19
CA CYS A 80 15.19 4.06 -15.39
C CYS A 80 16.33 3.16 -14.91
N LYS A 81 17.50 3.28 -15.56
CA LYS A 81 18.73 2.57 -15.16
C LYS A 81 19.66 3.38 -14.25
N LYS A 82 19.20 4.54 -13.75
CA LYS A 82 19.98 5.42 -12.87
C LYS A 82 19.87 4.98 -11.41
N LYS A 83 20.94 5.18 -10.62
CA LYS A 83 20.95 4.92 -9.16
C LYS A 83 19.82 5.63 -8.41
N PHE A 84 19.43 6.82 -8.90
CA PHE A 84 18.30 7.61 -8.41
C PHE A 84 17.02 6.78 -8.22
N CYS A 85 16.71 5.86 -9.14
CA CYS A 85 15.46 5.09 -9.12
C CYS A 85 15.40 3.96 -8.07
N ASN A 86 16.49 3.76 -7.32
CA ASN A 86 16.57 2.80 -6.22
C ASN A 86 16.55 3.47 -4.83
N THR A 87 16.24 4.77 -4.77
CA THR A 87 16.27 5.56 -3.53
C THR A 87 14.89 5.67 -2.88
N TRP A 88 14.87 6.03 -1.59
CA TRP A 88 13.62 6.23 -0.85
C TRP A 88 12.78 7.40 -1.37
N TYR A 89 13.40 8.49 -1.83
CA TYR A 89 12.65 9.64 -2.36
C TYR A 89 12.02 9.32 -3.73
N TYR A 90 12.70 8.52 -4.58
CA TYR A 90 12.08 8.05 -5.82
C TYR A 90 10.94 7.10 -5.54
N TYR A 91 11.09 6.22 -4.54
CA TYR A 91 10.00 5.36 -4.08
C TYR A 91 8.78 6.18 -3.63
N LEU A 92 8.96 7.27 -2.89
CA LEU A 92 7.85 8.16 -2.52
C LEU A 92 7.23 8.84 -3.74
N PHE A 93 8.04 9.30 -4.69
CA PHE A 93 7.56 9.92 -5.93
C PHE A 93 6.73 8.95 -6.77
N ASP A 94 7.27 7.74 -6.98
CA ASP A 94 6.61 6.62 -7.67
C ASP A 94 5.24 6.31 -7.04
N GLN A 95 5.19 6.13 -5.72
CA GLN A 95 3.95 5.83 -5.00
C GLN A 95 2.97 7.01 -5.00
N SER A 96 3.46 8.26 -5.04
CA SER A 96 2.61 9.44 -5.18
C SER A 96 1.93 9.50 -6.55
N LEU A 97 2.61 9.12 -7.64
CA LEU A 97 1.99 9.04 -8.97
C LEU A 97 0.85 8.01 -8.99
N HIS A 98 1.05 6.86 -8.34
CA HIS A 98 0.01 5.85 -8.20
C HIS A 98 -1.19 6.40 -7.44
N VAL A 99 -0.99 7.03 -6.27
CA VAL A 99 -2.08 7.62 -5.48
C VAL A 99 -2.82 8.71 -6.27
N LEU A 100 -2.11 9.57 -7.00
CA LEU A 100 -2.73 10.59 -7.85
C LEU A 100 -3.61 9.97 -8.94
N SER A 101 -3.16 8.87 -9.55
CA SER A 101 -3.97 8.15 -10.55
C SER A 101 -5.25 7.56 -9.94
N LEU A 102 -5.18 7.05 -8.70
CA LEU A 102 -6.34 6.53 -7.96
C LEU A 102 -7.33 7.64 -7.64
N LEU A 103 -6.85 8.81 -7.20
CA LEU A 103 -7.69 9.98 -6.94
C LEU A 103 -8.38 10.46 -8.22
N PHE A 104 -7.64 10.55 -9.32
CA PHE A 104 -8.19 10.93 -10.62
C PHE A 104 -9.30 9.97 -11.04
N ILE A 105 -9.04 8.66 -11.06
CA ILE A 105 -10.04 7.67 -11.50
C ILE A 105 -11.21 7.58 -10.52
N SER A 106 -10.97 7.69 -9.21
CA SER A 106 -12.03 7.73 -8.21
C SER A 106 -13.00 8.90 -8.44
N SER A 107 -12.52 10.05 -8.92
CA SER A 107 -13.39 11.20 -9.21
C SER A 107 -14.37 10.95 -10.36
N GLN A 108 -14.04 10.02 -11.27
CA GLN A 108 -14.84 9.68 -12.46
C GLN A 108 -15.86 8.57 -12.19
N LEU A 109 -15.72 7.86 -11.07
CA LEU A 109 -16.54 6.74 -10.65
C LEU A 109 -17.51 7.18 -9.56
N THR A 110 -18.60 7.81 -9.96
CA THR A 110 -19.70 8.18 -9.06
C THR A 110 -20.78 7.07 -9.02
N HIS A 111 -21.50 6.99 -7.90
CA HIS A 111 -22.68 6.10 -7.72
C HIS A 111 -22.43 4.58 -7.74
N LEU A 112 -21.19 4.14 -7.54
CA LEU A 112 -20.89 2.73 -7.29
C LEU A 112 -21.12 2.36 -5.83
N GLU A 113 -21.65 1.16 -5.61
CA GLU A 113 -21.84 0.57 -4.29
C GLU A 113 -21.13 -0.79 -4.26
N PRO A 114 -19.80 -0.80 -3.97
CA PRO A 114 -19.04 -2.05 -3.85
C PRO A 114 -19.59 -2.96 -2.74
N VAL A 115 -19.37 -4.27 -2.88
CA VAL A 115 -19.93 -5.28 -1.96
C VAL A 115 -19.39 -5.15 -0.53
N LEU A 116 -18.11 -4.79 -0.38
CA LEU A 116 -17.46 -4.76 0.93
C LEU A 116 -17.84 -3.49 1.72
N PRO A 117 -18.09 -3.60 3.05
CA PRO A 117 -18.30 -2.43 3.88
C PRO A 117 -17.09 -1.50 3.89
N ARG A 118 -17.33 -0.18 3.77
CA ARG A 118 -16.27 0.85 3.75
C ARG A 118 -15.31 0.72 4.93
N THR A 119 -15.82 0.50 6.14
CA THR A 119 -14.98 0.35 7.35
C THR A 119 -13.99 -0.80 7.21
N LEU A 120 -14.42 -1.94 6.65
CA LEU A 120 -13.54 -3.07 6.42
C LEU A 120 -12.48 -2.75 5.36
N VAL A 121 -12.87 -2.09 4.26
CA VAL A 121 -11.95 -1.71 3.19
C VAL A 121 -10.86 -0.74 3.69
N VAL A 122 -11.25 0.25 4.48
CA VAL A 122 -10.33 1.22 5.07
C VAL A 122 -9.39 0.53 6.05
N LEU A 123 -9.92 -0.32 6.94
CA LEU A 123 -9.12 -1.13 7.85
C LEU A 123 -8.07 -1.92 7.08
N LEU A 124 -8.47 -2.74 6.11
CA LEU A 124 -7.56 -3.56 5.32
C LEU A 124 -6.52 -2.74 4.55
N SER A 125 -6.92 -1.57 4.02
CA SER A 125 -5.99 -0.67 3.33
C SER A 125 -4.88 -0.19 4.26
N VAL A 126 -5.25 0.30 5.46
CA VAL A 126 -4.29 0.79 6.44
C VAL A 126 -3.43 -0.35 6.99
N MET A 127 -3.99 -1.55 7.15
CA MET A 127 -3.22 -2.75 7.52
C MET A 127 -2.11 -3.04 6.51
N ILE A 128 -2.45 -3.14 5.21
CA ILE A 128 -1.49 -3.46 4.15
C ILE A 128 -0.49 -2.31 3.98
N PHE A 129 -0.93 -1.05 4.04
CA PHE A 129 -0.07 0.11 3.96
C PHE A 129 1.00 0.10 5.08
N ASN A 130 0.57 -0.09 6.33
CA ASN A 130 1.48 -0.14 7.48
C ASN A 130 2.40 -1.37 7.44
N GLY A 131 1.87 -2.52 7.04
CA GLY A 131 2.65 -3.75 6.96
C GLY A 131 3.72 -3.68 5.87
N TYR A 132 3.38 -3.23 4.67
CA TYR A 132 4.26 -3.31 3.51
C TYR A 132 4.91 -1.97 3.16
N PHE A 133 4.13 -0.95 2.81
CA PHE A 133 4.65 0.33 2.34
C PHE A 133 5.59 0.97 3.37
N VAL A 134 5.15 1.08 4.63
CA VAL A 134 5.96 1.67 5.71
C VAL A 134 7.25 0.88 5.91
N SER A 135 7.18 -0.46 5.90
CA SER A 135 8.36 -1.31 6.10
C SER A 135 9.39 -1.16 4.98
N ILE A 136 8.94 -1.08 3.73
CA ILE A 136 9.82 -0.90 2.56
C ILE A 136 10.43 0.49 2.58
N LEU A 137 9.63 1.53 2.85
CA LEU A 137 10.11 2.90 2.96
C LEU A 137 11.20 3.03 4.03
N VAL A 138 10.93 2.54 5.24
CA VAL A 138 11.87 2.62 6.35
C VAL A 138 13.13 1.80 6.09
N HIS A 139 13.01 0.67 5.39
CA HIS A 139 14.18 -0.08 4.93
C HIS A 139 15.05 0.76 4.00
N LEU A 140 14.47 1.40 2.99
CA LEU A 140 15.21 2.25 2.05
C LEU A 140 15.85 3.48 2.71
N ILE A 141 15.29 3.97 3.83
CA ILE A 141 15.86 5.08 4.60
C ILE A 141 17.04 4.61 5.47
N THR A 142 16.91 3.44 6.10
CA THR A 142 17.80 3.03 7.21
C THR A 142 18.80 1.94 6.84
N SER A 143 18.64 1.28 5.69
CA SER A 143 19.45 0.15 5.28
C SER A 143 19.84 0.22 3.81
N ASN A 144 21.10 -0.14 3.53
CA ASN A 144 21.62 -0.32 2.18
C ASN A 144 21.54 -1.78 1.70
N GLY A 145 21.01 -2.70 2.53
CA GLY A 145 20.97 -4.13 2.26
C GLY A 145 19.74 -4.57 1.44
N LYS A 146 19.66 -5.87 1.16
CA LYS A 146 18.45 -6.47 0.57
C LYS A 146 17.31 -6.42 1.60
N TYR A 147 16.13 -6.01 1.15
CA TYR A 147 14.93 -6.07 1.97
C TYR A 147 14.59 -7.52 2.31
N GLN A 148 14.33 -7.79 3.59
CA GLN A 148 13.78 -9.07 4.04
C GLN A 148 12.40 -8.82 4.65
N ARG A 149 11.54 -9.82 4.71
CA ARG A 149 10.23 -9.69 5.38
C ARG A 149 10.41 -9.86 6.89
N ASP A 150 9.80 -8.98 7.66
CA ASP A 150 9.72 -9.04 9.12
C ASP A 150 8.28 -9.34 9.50
N TYR A 151 7.95 -10.64 9.58
CA TYR A 151 6.58 -11.10 9.79
C TYR A 151 6.01 -10.65 11.14
N ILE A 152 6.83 -10.57 12.19
CA ILE A 152 6.39 -10.11 13.51
C ILE A 152 6.09 -8.62 13.46
N GLY A 153 7.01 -7.81 12.92
CA GLY A 153 6.76 -6.38 12.77
C GLY A 153 5.61 -6.07 11.82
N TYR A 154 5.40 -6.88 10.78
CA TYR A 154 4.24 -6.77 9.89
C TYR A 154 2.95 -6.96 10.68
N ALA A 155 2.85 -8.05 11.46
CA ALA A 155 1.68 -8.33 12.27
C ALA A 155 1.39 -7.20 13.27
N LEU A 156 2.43 -6.72 13.98
CA LEU A 156 2.28 -5.58 14.88
C LEU A 156 1.73 -4.36 14.14
N ARG A 157 2.38 -3.94 13.05
CA ARG A 157 1.98 -2.77 12.27
C ARG A 157 0.57 -2.87 11.66
N MET A 158 0.18 -4.08 11.25
CA MET A 158 -1.16 -4.39 10.76
C MET A 158 -2.24 -4.34 11.86
N ILE A 159 -1.89 -4.50 13.14
CA ILE A 159 -2.87 -4.40 14.23
C ILE A 159 -3.23 -2.94 14.56
N ALA A 160 -2.37 -1.98 14.25
CA ALA A 160 -2.57 -0.56 14.59
C ALA A 160 -3.96 0.02 14.23
N PRO A 161 -4.50 -0.15 13.01
CA PRO A 161 -5.83 0.37 12.68
C PRO A 161 -6.97 -0.30 13.47
N ILE A 162 -6.81 -1.53 13.93
CA ILE A 162 -7.80 -2.19 14.83
C ILE A 162 -7.80 -1.50 16.19
N VAL A 163 -6.62 -1.18 16.72
CA VAL A 163 -6.49 -0.43 17.99
C VAL A 163 -7.14 0.95 17.87
N TYR A 164 -6.97 1.62 16.73
CA TYR A 164 -7.61 2.90 16.46
C TYR A 164 -9.15 2.82 16.52
N LEU A 165 -9.75 1.76 15.96
CA LEU A 165 -11.20 1.56 16.00
C LEU A 165 -11.75 1.34 17.41
N LEU A 166 -10.95 0.74 18.31
CA LEU A 166 -11.34 0.58 19.72
C LEU A 166 -11.33 1.93 20.43
N ASN A 167 -10.23 2.66 20.33
CA ASN A 167 -10.09 4.03 20.79
C ASN A 167 -8.83 4.67 20.19
N PRO A 168 -8.91 5.85 19.54
CA PRO A 168 -7.74 6.53 19.01
C PRO A 168 -6.63 6.80 20.04
N LEU A 169 -6.97 7.02 21.32
CA LEU A 169 -6.00 7.22 22.40
C LEU A 169 -5.19 5.95 22.70
N PHE A 170 -5.74 4.76 22.44
CA PHE A 170 -5.02 3.50 22.65
C PHE A 170 -3.84 3.33 21.69
N LEU A 171 -3.78 4.10 20.58
CA LEU A 171 -2.59 4.12 19.73
C LEU A 171 -1.35 4.60 20.47
N ILE A 172 -1.48 5.48 21.47
CA ILE A 172 -0.33 5.94 22.28
C ILE A 172 0.22 4.77 23.09
N ILE A 173 -0.67 4.02 23.76
CA ILE A 173 -0.30 2.84 24.54
C ILE A 173 0.31 1.76 23.64
N TYR A 174 -0.30 1.52 22.47
CA TYR A 174 0.20 0.59 21.46
C TYR A 174 1.58 1.00 20.94
N ALA A 175 1.82 2.30 20.70
CA ALA A 175 3.11 2.80 20.26
C ALA A 175 4.20 2.54 21.32
N LEU A 176 3.90 2.77 22.61
CA LEU A 176 4.80 2.47 23.72
C LEU A 176 5.09 0.96 23.81
N PHE A 177 4.07 0.12 23.67
CA PHE A 177 4.23 -1.34 23.65
C PHE A 177 5.14 -1.80 22.50
N CYS A 178 4.99 -1.23 21.31
CA CYS A 178 5.82 -1.57 20.15
C CYS A 178 7.29 -1.15 20.29
N LEU A 179 7.63 -0.29 21.26
CA LEU A 179 9.03 0.02 21.57
C LEU A 179 9.72 -1.10 22.37
N ILE A 180 8.98 -1.94 23.12
CA ILE A 180 9.56 -3.02 23.94
C ILE A 180 10.36 -4.02 23.08
N PRO A 181 9.86 -4.52 21.93
CA PRO A 181 10.63 -5.38 21.05
C PRO A 181 11.90 -4.72 20.49
N VAL A 182 11.92 -3.39 20.33
CA VAL A 182 13.09 -2.65 19.82
C VAL A 182 14.29 -2.78 20.76
N PHE A 183 14.04 -2.76 22.06
CA PHE A 183 15.08 -2.87 23.08
C PHE A 183 15.50 -4.33 23.34
N LYS A 184 14.57 -5.28 23.23
CA LYS A 184 14.86 -6.71 23.49
C LYS A 184 15.41 -7.48 22.29
N PHE A 185 14.98 -7.19 21.06
CA PHE A 185 15.32 -7.97 19.88
C PHE A 185 16.15 -7.14 18.88
N LYS A 186 17.48 -7.17 19.05
CA LYS A 186 18.46 -6.50 18.15
C LYS A 186 18.55 -7.09 16.73
N LYS A 187 17.56 -7.87 16.26
CA LYS A 187 17.64 -8.62 15.00
C LYS A 187 17.66 -7.70 13.76
N ARG A 188 17.01 -6.54 13.86
CA ARG A 188 17.14 -5.40 12.94
C ARG A 188 17.55 -4.18 13.73
N GLY A 189 18.37 -3.30 13.13
CA GLY A 189 18.88 -2.11 13.81
C GLY A 189 17.76 -1.31 14.47
N SER A 190 18.00 -0.82 15.69
CA SER A 190 16.99 -0.12 16.51
C SER A 190 16.31 1.04 15.77
N LYS A 191 17.07 1.77 14.94
CA LYS A 191 16.57 2.85 14.09
C LYS A 191 15.46 2.42 13.14
N PHE A 192 15.57 1.25 12.50
CA PHE A 192 14.55 0.71 11.59
C PHE A 192 13.24 0.47 12.33
N ASN A 193 13.30 -0.21 13.48
CA ASN A 193 12.09 -0.55 14.22
C ASN A 193 11.40 0.70 14.78
N MET A 194 12.18 1.63 15.38
CA MET A 194 11.64 2.87 15.94
C MET A 194 10.93 3.71 14.86
N LEU A 195 11.58 3.93 13.72
CA LEU A 195 10.99 4.71 12.63
C LEU A 195 9.75 4.03 12.05
N SER A 196 9.76 2.70 11.92
CA SER A 196 8.62 1.93 11.43
C SER A 196 7.38 2.12 12.31
N TYR A 197 7.52 2.08 13.63
CA TYR A 197 6.38 2.25 14.55
C TYR A 197 5.90 3.70 14.63
N ILE A 198 6.80 4.69 14.62
CA ILE A 198 6.40 6.10 14.57
C ILE A 198 5.57 6.38 13.31
N ILE A 199 6.08 5.98 12.14
CA ILE A 199 5.37 6.19 10.87
C ILE A 199 4.06 5.41 10.85
N THR A 200 4.02 4.19 11.41
CA THR A 200 2.78 3.39 11.51
C THR A 200 1.71 4.10 12.33
N THR A 201 2.05 4.67 13.49
CA THR A 201 1.10 5.39 14.33
C THR A 201 0.57 6.62 13.62
N VAL A 202 1.45 7.44 13.03
CA VAL A 202 1.08 8.66 12.31
C VAL A 202 0.20 8.33 11.10
N SER A 203 0.62 7.38 10.26
CA SER A 203 -0.16 6.97 9.08
C SER A 203 -1.50 6.36 9.46
N THR A 204 -1.58 5.59 10.55
CA THR A 204 -2.87 5.07 11.04
C THR A 204 -3.81 6.21 11.43
N MET A 205 -3.35 7.19 12.21
CA MET A 205 -4.18 8.33 12.61
C MET A 205 -4.70 9.11 11.40
N ILE A 206 -3.81 9.41 10.44
CA ILE A 206 -4.16 10.18 9.24
C ILE A 206 -5.10 9.38 8.33
N LEU A 207 -4.71 8.16 7.94
CA LEU A 207 -5.44 7.38 6.95
C LEU A 207 -6.80 6.92 7.50
N MET A 208 -6.88 6.49 8.76
CA MET A 208 -8.16 6.13 9.37
C MET A 208 -9.05 7.38 9.51
N GLY A 209 -8.51 8.52 9.96
CA GLY A 209 -9.27 9.75 10.14
C GLY A 209 -9.79 10.37 8.84
N VAL A 210 -9.07 10.21 7.73
CA VAL A 210 -9.46 10.75 6.41
C VAL A 210 -10.34 9.78 5.63
N MET A 211 -10.11 8.47 5.74
CA MET A 211 -10.79 7.48 4.89
C MET A 211 -11.99 6.79 5.54
N LEU A 212 -12.18 6.86 6.87
CA LEU A 212 -13.45 6.48 7.54
C LEU A 212 -14.51 7.58 7.46
#